data_AF-A0A355G7Q1-F1
#
_entry.id   AF-A0A355G7Q1-F1
#
_cell.length_a   1.000
_cell.length_b   1.000
_cell.length_c   1.000
_cell.angle_alpha   90.00
_cell.angle_beta   90.00
_cell.angle_gamma   90.00
#
_symmetry.space_group_name_H-M   'P 1'
#
loop_
_entity.id
_entity.type
_entity.pdbx_description
1 polymer ?
#
loop_
_entity_poly.entity_id
_entity_poly.type
_entity_poly.pdbx_seq_one_letter_code
_entity_poly.pdbx_strand_id
1 'polypeptide(L)'
;MRRIIAALIFMLMGAGGMYAAFEYHIVQSREGWFFIPKSEAGLQDTYADIREWEATTWKNHPLLAQSLIQNGKGNLIIQSASNGIFDGFFPNSDKKRSAARQATPAIRTE
;
A
#
# COMPACT_ATOMS: atom_id res chain seq x y z
N MET A 1 37.48 -16.56 13.08
CA MET A 1 36.12 -17.12 13.30
C MET A 1 35.02 -16.06 13.39
N ARG A 2 35.13 -14.99 14.21
CA ARG A 2 34.09 -13.94 14.34
C ARG A 2 33.54 -13.36 13.03
N ARG A 3 34.41 -13.09 12.05
CA ARG A 3 34.02 -12.55 10.73
C ARG A 3 33.16 -13.53 9.92
N ILE A 4 33.46 -14.83 9.99
CA ILE A 4 32.70 -15.87 9.28
C ILE A 4 31.33 -16.03 9.91
N ILE A 5 31.25 -16.03 11.26
CA ILE A 5 29.96 -16.07 11.97
C ILE A 5 29.10 -14.86 11.59
N ALA A 6 29.69 -13.65 11.58
CA ALA A 6 28.97 -12.46 11.14
C ALA A 6 28.48 -12.61 9.68
N ALA A 7 29.33 -13.07 8.77
CA ALA A 7 28.94 -13.30 7.37
C ALA A 7 27.78 -14.30 7.24
N LEU A 8 27.79 -15.39 8.00
CA LEU A 8 26.70 -16.37 8.01
C LEU A 8 25.40 -15.78 8.55
N ILE A 9 25.46 -14.96 9.60
CA ILE A 9 24.27 -14.26 10.13
C ILE A 9 23.68 -13.33 9.06
N PHE A 10 24.50 -12.52 8.40
CA PHE A 10 24.02 -11.66 7.32
C PHE A 10 23.47 -12.45 6.13
N MET A 11 24.09 -13.59 5.79
CA MET A 11 23.60 -14.47 4.73
C MET A 11 22.23 -15.06 5.07
N LEU A 12 22.05 -15.56 6.30
CA LEU A 12 20.76 -16.08 6.77
C LEU A 12 19.71 -14.97 6.83
N MET A 13 20.10 -13.76 7.25
CA MET A 13 19.19 -12.62 7.32
C MET A 13 18.77 -12.16 5.92
N GLY A 14 19.70 -12.15 4.95
CA GLY A 14 19.41 -11.87 3.55
C GLY A 14 18.52 -12.92 2.91
N ALA A 15 18.82 -14.21 3.12
CA ALA A 15 18.00 -15.31 2.62
C ALA A 15 16.59 -15.33 3.24
N GLY A 16 16.50 -15.13 4.56
CA GLY A 16 15.22 -15.03 5.26
C GLY A 16 14.40 -13.82 4.83
N GLY A 17 15.05 -12.66 4.63
CA GLY A 17 14.40 -11.47 4.10
C GLY A 17 13.86 -11.67 2.68
N MET A 18 14.65 -12.30 1.81
CA MET A 18 14.20 -12.65 0.45
C MET A 18 13.00 -13.60 0.48
N TYR A 19 13.07 -14.65 1.30
CA TYR A 19 11.97 -15.60 1.46
C TYR A 19 10.69 -14.91 1.95
N ALA A 20 10.79 -14.05 2.97
CA ALA A 20 9.65 -13.29 3.46
C ALA A 20 9.04 -12.38 2.38
N ALA A 21 9.87 -11.70 1.58
CA ALA A 21 9.40 -10.87 0.47
C ALA A 21 8.70 -11.68 -0.64
N PHE A 22 9.13 -12.92 -0.86
CA PHE A 22 8.58 -13.82 -1.88
C PHE A 22 7.24 -14.44 -1.47
N GLU A 23 7.06 -14.72 -0.18
CA GLU A 23 5.93 -15.47 0.35
C GLU A 23 4.88 -14.61 1.06
N TYR A 24 5.18 -13.33 1.35
CA TYR A 24 4.24 -12.45 2.04
C TYR A 24 4.03 -11.09 1.34
N HIS A 25 2.78 -10.64 1.36
CA HIS A 25 2.38 -9.27 1.10
C HIS A 25 2.39 -8.46 2.40
N ILE A 26 2.97 -7.26 2.35
CA ILE A 26 2.87 -6.24 3.39
C ILE A 26 1.83 -5.24 2.95
N VAL A 27 0.66 -5.27 3.59
CA VAL A 27 -0.48 -4.43 3.25
C VAL A 27 -0.62 -3.32 4.29
N GLN A 28 -0.51 -2.07 3.84
CA GLN A 28 -0.82 -0.91 4.67
C GLN A 28 -2.27 -0.48 4.41
N SER A 29 -3.08 -0.50 5.46
CA SER A 29 -4.46 -0.05 5.45
C SER A 29 -4.67 1.11 6.43
N ARG A 30 -5.89 1.64 6.51
CA ARG A 30 -6.25 2.65 7.52
C ARG A 30 -6.35 2.04 8.93
N GLU A 31 -6.60 0.73 9.02
CA GLU A 31 -6.68 -0.01 10.28
C GLU A 31 -5.30 -0.41 10.80
N GLY A 32 -4.27 -0.37 9.96
CA GLY A 32 -2.89 -0.71 10.30
C GLY A 32 -2.19 -1.56 9.25
N TRP A 33 -1.15 -2.25 9.69
CA TRP A 33 -0.29 -3.10 8.86
C TRP A 33 -0.70 -4.56 8.95
N PHE A 34 -0.78 -5.22 7.79
CA PHE A 34 -1.11 -6.63 7.69
C PHE A 34 -0.06 -7.39 6.90
N PHE A 35 0.33 -8.55 7.41
CA PHE A 35 1.18 -9.51 6.71
C PHE A 35 0.30 -10.65 6.21
N ILE A 36 0.25 -10.84 4.89
CA ILE A 36 -0.66 -11.78 4.25
C ILE A 36 0.16 -12.75 3.42
N PRO A 37 0.07 -14.07 3.66
CA PRO A 37 0.69 -15.06 2.78
C PRO A 37 0.20 -14.88 1.34
N LYS A 38 1.12 -14.93 0.37
CA LYS A 38 0.77 -14.85 -1.05
C LYS A 38 0.12 -16.16 -1.49
N SER A 39 -0.86 -16.09 -2.39
CA SER A 39 -1.42 -17.27 -3.05
C SER A 39 -0.44 -17.90 -4.04
N GLU A 40 0.45 -17.07 -4.62
CA GLU A 40 1.51 -17.50 -5.53
C GLU A 40 2.83 -16.81 -5.15
N ALA A 41 3.90 -17.60 -5.13
CA ALA A 41 5.25 -17.12 -4.81
C ALA A 41 5.75 -16.14 -5.89
N GLY A 42 6.24 -14.98 -5.46
CA GLY A 42 6.76 -13.97 -6.38
C GLY A 42 7.05 -12.64 -5.70
N LEU A 43 7.65 -11.69 -6.43
CA LEU A 43 7.96 -10.35 -5.90
C LEU A 43 6.86 -9.32 -6.18
N GLN A 44 5.85 -9.67 -6.98
CA GLN A 44 4.69 -8.80 -7.19
C GLN A 44 3.98 -8.48 -5.87
N ASP A 45 3.52 -7.24 -5.77
CA ASP A 45 2.71 -6.73 -4.65
C ASP A 45 3.29 -7.02 -3.26
N THR A 46 4.63 -7.11 -3.14
CA THR A 46 5.29 -7.35 -1.85
C THR A 46 4.94 -6.27 -0.84
N TYR A 47 4.74 -5.04 -1.31
CA TYR A 47 4.19 -3.94 -0.52
C TYR A 47 3.00 -3.32 -1.27
N ALA A 48 1.87 -3.16 -0.58
CA ALA A 48 0.68 -2.53 -1.11
C ALA A 48 0.06 -1.56 -0.09
N ASP A 49 0.02 -0.29 -0.45
CA ASP A 49 -0.66 0.74 0.34
C ASP A 49 -2.07 0.94 -0.22
N ILE A 50 -3.06 0.35 0.46
CA ILE A 50 -4.45 0.31 0.00
C ILE A 50 -5.30 1.45 0.60
N ARG A 51 -4.70 2.40 1.33
CA ARG A 51 -5.42 3.45 2.08
C ARG A 51 -6.22 4.40 1.18
N GLU A 52 -5.74 4.59 -0.05
CA GLU A 52 -6.30 5.48 -1.08
C GLU A 52 -6.64 4.72 -2.37
N TRP A 53 -6.71 3.38 -2.33
CA TRP A 53 -7.03 2.59 -3.52
C TRP A 53 -8.49 2.71 -3.90
N GLU A 54 -8.73 2.96 -5.18
CA GLU A 54 -10.06 2.90 -5.78
C GLU A 54 -10.40 1.46 -6.22
N ALA A 55 -11.69 1.23 -6.50
CA ALA A 55 -12.17 -0.05 -7.02
C ALA A 55 -11.47 -0.47 -8.34
N THR A 56 -11.03 0.50 -9.14
CA THR A 56 -10.32 0.26 -10.41
C THR A 56 -8.90 -0.24 -10.19
N THR A 57 -8.20 0.24 -9.15
CA THR A 57 -6.83 -0.15 -8.81
C THR A 57 -6.75 -1.65 -8.53
N TRP A 58 -7.75 -2.21 -7.85
CA TRP A 58 -7.82 -3.65 -7.55
C TRP A 58 -7.77 -4.55 -8.80
N LYS A 59 -8.18 -4.05 -9.97
CA LYS A 59 -8.08 -4.82 -11.23
C LYS A 59 -6.64 -5.13 -11.63
N ASN A 60 -5.69 -4.29 -11.22
CA ASN A 60 -4.27 -4.47 -11.51
C ASN A 60 -3.56 -5.39 -10.49
N HIS A 61 -4.23 -5.72 -9.37
CA HIS A 61 -3.66 -6.51 -8.27
C HIS A 61 -4.54 -7.73 -7.92
N PRO A 62 -4.86 -8.61 -8.90
CA PRO A 62 -5.80 -9.72 -8.68
C PRO A 62 -5.26 -10.78 -7.69
N LEU A 63 -3.96 -11.03 -7.69
CA LEU A 63 -3.32 -12.00 -6.78
C LEU A 63 -3.34 -11.52 -5.32
N LEU A 64 -3.13 -10.21 -5.09
CA LEU A 64 -3.26 -9.61 -3.77
C LEU A 64 -4.70 -9.68 -3.26
N ALA A 65 -5.68 -9.34 -4.12
CA ALA A 65 -7.08 -9.42 -3.78
C ALA A 65 -7.49 -10.85 -3.39
N GLN A 66 -7.05 -11.83 -4.18
CA GLN A 66 -7.26 -13.25 -3.89
C GLN A 66 -6.66 -13.66 -2.54
N SER A 67 -5.40 -13.27 -2.28
CA SER A 67 -4.70 -13.58 -1.04
C SER A 67 -5.41 -12.98 0.18
N LEU A 68 -5.91 -11.75 0.08
CA LEU A 68 -6.71 -11.11 1.13
C LEU A 68 -8.01 -11.86 1.40
N ILE A 69 -8.74 -12.27 0.36
CA ILE A 69 -9.98 -13.03 0.50
C ILE A 69 -9.74 -14.39 1.17
N GLN A 70 -8.72 -15.13 0.72
CA GLN A 70 -8.37 -16.44 1.28
C GLN A 70 -7.97 -16.37 2.76
N ASN A 71 -7.35 -15.26 3.18
CA ASN A 71 -6.95 -15.01 4.57
C ASN A 71 -8.04 -14.28 5.40
N GLY A 72 -9.28 -14.20 4.90
CA GLY A 72 -10.42 -13.62 5.62
C GLY A 72 -10.37 -12.09 5.76
N LYS A 73 -9.53 -11.41 4.97
CA LYS A 73 -9.36 -9.95 4.95
C LYS A 73 -9.99 -9.26 3.73
N GLY A 74 -10.99 -9.89 3.12
CA GLY A 74 -11.74 -9.31 1.99
C GLY A 74 -12.44 -7.99 2.33
N ASN A 75 -12.72 -7.73 3.62
CA ASN A 75 -13.26 -6.46 4.09
C ASN A 75 -12.37 -5.25 3.76
N LEU A 76 -11.05 -5.42 3.70
CA LEU A 76 -10.10 -4.35 3.36
C LEU A 76 -10.25 -3.88 1.91
N ILE A 77 -10.67 -4.78 1.00
CA ILE A 77 -10.97 -4.46 -0.40
C ILE A 77 -12.21 -3.57 -0.46
N ILE A 78 -13.27 -3.95 0.28
CA ILE A 78 -14.53 -3.21 0.31
C ILE A 78 -14.32 -1.82 0.91
N GLN A 79 -13.61 -1.73 2.04
CA GLN A 79 -13.36 -0.47 2.74
C GLN A 79 -12.51 0.50 1.93
N SER A 80 -11.47 0.03 1.25
CA SER A 80 -10.65 0.88 0.37
C SER A 80 -11.46 1.37 -0.83
N ALA A 81 -12.13 0.45 -1.54
CA ALA A 81 -12.94 0.76 -2.71
C ALA A 81 -14.10 1.73 -2.41
N SER A 82 -14.75 1.62 -1.24
CA SER A 82 -15.83 2.53 -0.86
C SER A 82 -15.35 3.98 -0.69
N ASN A 83 -14.14 4.19 -0.17
CA ASN A 83 -13.63 5.54 0.07
C ASN A 83 -13.42 6.33 -1.23
N GLY A 84 -12.86 5.69 -2.26
CA GLY A 84 -12.70 6.32 -3.58
C GLY A 84 -14.05 6.71 -4.21
N ILE A 85 -15.09 5.91 -3.97
CA ILE A 85 -16.46 6.23 -4.43
C ILE A 85 -16.95 7.50 -3.73
N PHE A 86 -16.87 7.58 -2.39
CA PHE A 86 -17.30 8.76 -1.65
C PHE A 86 -16.53 10.03 -2.04
N ASP A 87 -15.21 9.93 -2.26
CA ASP A 87 -14.38 11.07 -2.70
C ASP A 87 -14.75 11.55 -4.12
N GLY A 88 -15.11 10.64 -5.02
CA GLY A 88 -15.57 10.96 -6.37
C GLY A 88 -16.96 11.63 -6.41
N PHE A 89 -17.87 11.21 -5.53
CA PHE A 89 -19.21 11.80 -5.42
C PHE A 89 -19.23 13.11 -4.63
N PHE A 90 -18.37 13.26 -3.63
CA PHE A 90 -18.23 14.46 -2.81
C PHE A 90 -16.78 14.97 -2.89
N PRO A 91 -16.36 15.56 -4.02
CA PRO A 91 -15.01 16.09 -4.15
C PRO A 91 -14.78 17.13 -3.07
N ASN A 92 -13.89 16.84 -2.11
CA ASN A 92 -13.59 17.78 -1.03
C ASN A 92 -13.02 19.07 -1.64
N SER A 93 -13.81 20.15 -1.58
CA SER A 93 -13.54 21.42 -2.24
C SER A 93 -12.36 22.19 -1.64
N ASP A 94 -11.84 21.71 -0.51
CA ASP A 94 -10.62 22.21 0.13
C ASP A 94 -9.38 22.09 -0.76
N LYS A 95 -9.28 21.03 -1.59
CA LYS A 95 -8.14 20.82 -2.49
C LYS A 95 -8.05 21.91 -3.57
N LYS A 96 -9.19 22.44 -4.02
CA LYS A 96 -9.24 23.55 -5.00
C LYS A 96 -8.92 24.90 -4.36
N ARG A 97 -9.30 25.12 -3.09
CA ARG A 97 -9.05 26.38 -2.37
C ARG A 97 -7.56 26.62 -2.10
N SER A 98 -6.82 25.56 -1.80
CA SER A 98 -5.36 25.62 -1.57
C SER A 98 -4.58 25.93 -2.84
N ALA A 99 -4.97 25.37 -3.98
CA ALA A 99 -4.38 25.69 -5.28
C ALA A 99 -4.71 27.12 -5.74
N ALA A 100 -5.94 27.60 -5.49
CA ALA A 100 -6.35 28.97 -5.85
C ALA A 100 -5.65 30.06 -5.01
N ARG A 101 -5.38 29.81 -3.72
CA ARG A 101 -4.62 30.75 -2.87
C ARG A 101 -3.15 30.86 -3.25
N GLN A 102 -2.55 29.81 -3.81
CA GLN A 102 -1.16 29.85 -4.26
C GLN A 102 -0.99 30.59 -5.61
N ALA A 103 -2.06 30.68 -6.41
CA ALA A 103 -2.03 31.28 -7.74
C ALA A 103 -2.37 32.78 -7.79
N THR A 104 -2.69 33.43 -6.66
CA THR A 104 -2.92 34.88 -6.62
C THR A 104 -1.62 35.58 -6.23
N PRO A 105 -0.89 36.24 -7.15
CA PRO A 105 0.21 37.11 -6.75
C PRO A 105 -0.38 38.25 -5.94
N ALA A 106 0.15 38.47 -4.75
CA ALA A 106 -0.22 39.61 -3.91
C ALA A 106 -0.05 40.89 -4.74
N ILE A 107 -1.16 41.50 -5.14
CA ILE A 107 -1.15 42.86 -5.69
C ILE A 107 -0.73 43.76 -4.53
N ARG A 108 0.56 44.11 -4.54
CA ARG A 108 1.15 45.16 -3.71
C ARG A 108 0.58 46.48 -4.22
N THR A 109 -0.40 47.02 -3.51
CA THR A 109 -0.77 48.44 -3.62
C THR A 109 0.24 49.24 -2.79
N GLU A 110 1.02 50.08 -3.46
CA GLU A 110 1.74 51.22 -2.86
C GLU A 110 0.79 52.40 -2.65
#